data_AF-A0A8T7HNI9-F1
#
_entry.id   AF-A0A8T7HNI9-F1
#
_cell.length_a   1.000
_cell.length_b   1.000
_cell.length_c   1.000
_cell.angle_alpha   90.00
_cell.angle_beta   90.00
_cell.angle_gamma   90.00
#
_symmetry.space_group_name_H-M   'P 1'
#
loop_
_entity.id
_entity.type
_entity.pdbx_description
1 polymer ?
#
loop_
_entity_poly.entity_id
_entity_poly.type
_entity_poly.pdbx_seq_one_letter_code
_entity_poly.pdbx_strand_id
1 'polypeptide(L)'
;MTEQIDKDSMVLLSASYDGIQKKAFLKFYDERTDTIKLWYDNTEHKPYCLIKKGIDEKLLESIKNQDKILAVEETAKIDLLNDKEENMLKIIADNPLEIISIRDRVPAWEADIKYYETYMYDKSLIPGIYYKIINNQIIPTRFTTPKETNEMLQKGIENADIDIKNKINEWAELLSQPLPKIKRVALDIEVHSDKADRFPDADEARYPIISVGFAASDGFNQVCILRREGIETGINELEKNIEVVFVDDEKSLIESVFRVIERYPCIITYNGDDFDLKYIYNRAIKSGIKKDNIPIQIPGLGRVSRGKNFNRTIEANLKQGIHLDLYRTFLNRSIQIYAFGNKYSEHSLNAVSSAIIGKTKIEYEGEIGEQTYYHLAKYNHNDAAITLELTSFDGDLLMKLLLVISRITKMPINDLSRIGVSNWIR
;
A
#
# COMPACT_ATOMS: atom_id res chain seq x y z
N MET A 1 -13.41 23.80 -19.50
CA MET A 1 -14.43 23.09 -18.72
C MET A 1 -14.00 21.65 -18.63
N THR A 2 -13.40 21.26 -17.51
CA THR A 2 -13.09 19.85 -17.21
C THR A 2 -14.40 19.08 -17.22
N GLU A 3 -14.52 18.05 -18.07
CA GLU A 3 -15.65 17.14 -18.03
C GLU A 3 -15.82 16.67 -16.59
N GLN A 4 -16.97 16.99 -16.01
CA GLN A 4 -17.27 16.72 -14.61
C GLN A 4 -17.16 15.22 -14.41
N ILE A 5 -16.27 14.80 -13.51
CA ILE A 5 -16.25 13.43 -12.99
C ILE A 5 -17.70 13.08 -12.66
N ASP A 6 -18.22 12.00 -13.23
CA ASP A 6 -19.57 11.57 -12.89
C ASP A 6 -19.62 11.36 -11.37
N LYS A 7 -20.65 11.91 -10.72
CA LYS A 7 -20.75 11.96 -9.26
C LYS A 7 -20.69 10.57 -8.63
N ASP A 8 -20.98 9.49 -9.35
CA ASP A 8 -20.95 8.13 -8.81
C ASP A 8 -19.64 7.35 -9.09
N SER A 9 -18.66 7.99 -9.73
CA SER A 9 -17.38 7.37 -10.02
C SER A 9 -16.44 7.35 -8.81
N MET A 10 -15.74 6.24 -8.62
CA MET A 10 -14.75 6.04 -7.56
C MET A 10 -13.40 5.64 -8.16
N VAL A 11 -12.30 5.97 -7.49
CA VAL A 11 -10.95 5.66 -7.97
C VAL A 11 -10.50 4.30 -7.47
N LEU A 12 -10.09 3.40 -8.36
CA LEU A 12 -9.44 2.15 -7.95
C LEU A 12 -8.05 2.47 -7.39
N LEU A 13 -7.82 2.31 -6.09
CA LEU A 13 -6.48 2.56 -5.50
C LEU A 13 -5.66 1.29 -5.34
N SER A 14 -6.31 0.19 -4.99
CA SER A 14 -5.64 -1.04 -4.57
C SER A 14 -6.52 -2.27 -4.72
N ALA A 15 -5.94 -3.44 -4.52
CA ALA A 15 -6.61 -4.73 -4.46
C ALA A 15 -5.94 -5.62 -3.40
N SER A 16 -6.65 -6.64 -2.94
CA SER A 16 -6.12 -7.65 -2.04
C SER A 16 -6.91 -8.97 -2.19
N TYR A 17 -6.58 -9.96 -1.36
CA TYR A 17 -7.18 -11.28 -1.37
C TYR A 17 -7.73 -11.64 0.01
N ASP A 18 -9.01 -12.02 0.06
CA ASP A 18 -9.64 -12.58 1.24
C ASP A 18 -9.48 -14.10 1.23
N GLY A 19 -8.67 -14.62 2.14
CA GLY A 19 -8.39 -16.06 2.24
C GLY A 19 -9.55 -16.89 2.81
N ILE A 20 -10.51 -16.27 3.50
CA ILE A 20 -11.70 -16.94 4.03
C ILE A 20 -12.73 -17.10 2.92
N GLN A 21 -13.02 -16.01 2.20
CA GLN A 21 -13.95 -16.01 1.07
C GLN A 21 -13.33 -16.59 -0.22
N LYS A 22 -12.00 -16.73 -0.25
CA LYS A 22 -11.20 -17.15 -1.40
C LYS A 22 -11.46 -16.32 -2.65
N LYS A 23 -11.48 -15.00 -2.48
CA LYS A 23 -11.79 -14.02 -3.53
C LYS A 23 -10.81 -12.85 -3.52
N ALA A 24 -10.48 -12.36 -4.72
CA ALA A 24 -9.88 -11.05 -4.85
C ALA A 24 -10.93 -9.98 -4.50
N PHE A 25 -10.48 -8.87 -3.94
CA PHE A 25 -11.32 -7.70 -3.74
C PHE A 25 -10.55 -6.43 -4.05
N LEU A 26 -11.27 -5.42 -4.50
CA LEU A 26 -10.76 -4.12 -4.94
C LEU A 26 -11.09 -3.06 -3.89
N LYS A 27 -10.24 -2.04 -3.79
CA LYS A 27 -10.38 -0.90 -2.90
C LYS A 27 -10.62 0.36 -3.72
N PHE A 28 -11.87 0.79 -3.78
CA PHE A 28 -12.30 1.99 -4.48
C PHE A 28 -12.40 3.18 -3.52
N TYR A 29 -11.73 4.28 -3.82
CA TYR A 29 -11.85 5.53 -3.07
C TYR A 29 -12.99 6.39 -3.61
N ASP A 30 -13.93 6.76 -2.75
CA ASP A 30 -15.01 7.69 -3.04
C ASP A 30 -14.66 9.08 -2.49
N GLU A 31 -14.38 10.02 -3.40
CA GLU A 31 -14.03 11.41 -3.05
C GLU A 31 -15.18 12.19 -2.40
N ARG A 32 -16.42 11.71 -2.50
CA ARG A 32 -17.57 12.39 -1.88
C ARG A 32 -17.65 12.13 -0.39
N THR A 33 -17.28 10.92 0.01
CA THR A 33 -17.39 10.46 1.39
C THR A 33 -16.04 10.35 2.08
N ASP A 34 -14.95 10.49 1.33
CA ASP A 34 -13.58 10.25 1.78
C ASP A 34 -13.36 8.86 2.38
N THR A 35 -13.99 7.83 1.79
CA THR A 35 -13.92 6.45 2.28
C THR A 35 -13.48 5.48 1.20
N ILE A 36 -12.93 4.34 1.62
CA ILE A 36 -12.75 3.19 0.73
C ILE A 36 -14.03 2.36 0.72
N LYS A 37 -14.45 1.93 -0.46
CA LYS A 37 -15.45 0.88 -0.69
C LYS A 37 -14.74 -0.38 -1.16
N LEU A 38 -15.00 -1.49 -0.46
CA LEU A 38 -14.52 -2.81 -0.88
C LEU A 38 -15.49 -3.40 -1.89
N TRP A 39 -14.96 -3.91 -2.99
CA TRP A 39 -15.73 -4.65 -4.00
C TRP A 39 -15.12 -6.03 -4.17
N TYR A 40 -15.90 -7.08 -3.90
CA TYR A 40 -15.45 -8.46 -3.97
C TYR A 40 -15.76 -9.07 -5.33
N ASP A 41 -14.81 -9.86 -5.85
CA ASP A 41 -15.00 -10.56 -7.11
C ASP A 41 -16.28 -11.41 -7.13
N ASN A 42 -17.00 -11.28 -8.24
CA ASN A 42 -18.24 -12.00 -8.53
C ASN A 42 -18.10 -12.88 -9.80
N THR A 43 -16.90 -13.01 -10.36
CA THR A 43 -16.65 -13.71 -11.63
C THR A 43 -16.05 -15.11 -11.45
N GLU A 44 -15.99 -15.60 -10.21
CA GLU A 44 -15.39 -16.88 -9.83
C GLU A 44 -13.93 -17.04 -10.27
N HIS A 45 -13.21 -15.93 -10.43
CA HIS A 45 -11.82 -15.97 -10.83
C HIS A 45 -10.99 -16.73 -9.78
N LYS A 46 -10.00 -17.51 -10.24
CA LYS A 46 -9.14 -18.36 -9.40
C LYS A 46 -7.66 -18.14 -9.69
N PRO A 47 -6.78 -18.31 -8.68
CA PRO A 47 -5.35 -18.26 -8.89
C PRO A 47 -4.91 -19.36 -9.84
N TYR A 48 -3.96 -19.05 -10.70
CA TYR A 48 -3.43 -20.03 -11.65
C TYR A 48 -1.94 -19.78 -11.93
N CYS A 49 -1.30 -20.75 -12.56
CA CYS A 49 -0.02 -20.58 -13.25
C CYS A 49 -0.02 -21.37 -14.55
N LEU A 50 0.99 -21.14 -15.38
CA LEU A 50 1.14 -21.80 -16.67
C LEU A 50 2.36 -22.73 -16.66
N ILE A 51 2.24 -23.89 -17.28
CA ILE A 51 3.34 -24.83 -17.46
C ILE A 51 3.39 -25.27 -18.92
N LYS A 52 4.58 -25.41 -19.49
CA LYS A 52 4.74 -25.94 -20.86
C LYS A 52 4.30 -27.40 -20.94
N LYS A 53 3.79 -27.81 -22.09
CA LYS A 53 3.60 -29.24 -22.40
C LYS A 53 4.98 -29.92 -22.46
N GLY A 54 5.05 -31.19 -22.05
CA GLY A 54 6.29 -31.98 -22.06
C GLY A 54 7.07 -32.02 -20.74
N ILE A 55 6.49 -31.53 -19.64
CA ILE A 55 7.00 -31.87 -18.30
C ILE A 55 6.81 -33.37 -18.02
N ASP A 56 7.57 -33.90 -17.05
CA ASP A 56 7.45 -35.30 -16.61
C ASP A 56 5.98 -35.67 -16.28
N GLU A 57 5.47 -36.72 -16.93
CA GLU A 57 4.07 -37.12 -16.83
C GLU A 57 3.68 -37.52 -15.40
N LYS A 58 4.58 -38.16 -14.64
CA LYS A 58 4.31 -38.54 -13.25
C LYS A 58 4.21 -37.32 -12.36
N LEU A 59 5.05 -36.29 -12.60
CA LEU A 59 4.99 -35.03 -11.89
C LEU A 59 3.72 -34.25 -12.22
N LEU A 60 3.31 -34.22 -13.49
CA LEU A 60 2.04 -33.62 -13.90
C LEU A 60 0.85 -34.32 -13.23
N GLU A 61 0.85 -35.66 -13.23
CA GLU A 61 -0.19 -36.47 -12.58
C GLU A 61 -0.21 -36.25 -11.07
N SER A 62 0.96 -36.09 -10.45
CA SER A 62 1.08 -35.70 -9.04
C SER A 62 0.49 -34.32 -8.75
N ILE A 63 0.60 -33.35 -9.67
CA ILE A 63 -0.01 -32.01 -9.52
C ILE A 63 -1.53 -32.11 -9.69
N LYS A 64 -2.00 -32.80 -10.74
CA LYS A 64 -3.44 -32.97 -11.02
C LYS A 64 -4.20 -33.61 -9.85
N ASN A 65 -3.57 -34.58 -9.18
CA ASN A 65 -4.19 -35.33 -8.08
C ASN A 65 -4.12 -34.62 -6.72
N GLN A 66 -3.66 -33.37 -6.65
CA GLN A 66 -3.68 -32.60 -5.40
C GLN A 66 -5.09 -32.05 -5.13
N ASP A 67 -5.60 -32.26 -3.91
CA ASP A 67 -6.96 -31.86 -3.49
C ASP A 67 -7.33 -30.40 -3.76
N LYS A 68 -6.34 -29.51 -3.84
CA LYS A 68 -6.53 -28.06 -4.00
C LYS A 68 -6.28 -27.56 -5.41
N ILE A 69 -6.07 -28.46 -6.37
CA ILE A 69 -6.04 -28.14 -7.79
C ILE A 69 -7.45 -28.34 -8.33
N LEU A 70 -8.02 -27.26 -8.86
CA LEU A 70 -9.41 -27.23 -9.30
C LEU A 70 -9.55 -27.71 -10.73
N ALA A 71 -8.61 -27.32 -11.59
CA ALA A 71 -8.63 -27.69 -13.00
C ALA A 71 -7.23 -27.58 -13.62
N VAL A 72 -7.03 -28.35 -14.70
CA VAL A 72 -5.90 -28.21 -15.61
C VAL A 72 -6.46 -28.09 -17.01
N GLU A 73 -6.26 -26.92 -17.62
CA GLU A 73 -6.82 -26.56 -18.92
C GLU A 73 -5.71 -26.33 -19.95
N GLU A 74 -5.96 -26.62 -21.22
CA GLU A 74 -5.04 -26.19 -22.28
C GLU A 74 -5.30 -24.74 -22.66
N THR A 75 -4.23 -23.96 -22.84
CA THR A 75 -4.33 -22.56 -23.24
C THR A 75 -3.21 -22.20 -24.21
N ALA A 76 -3.51 -21.35 -25.18
CA ALA A 76 -2.53 -20.80 -26.11
C ALA A 76 -1.98 -19.47 -25.58
N LYS A 77 -0.67 -19.30 -25.66
CA LYS A 77 0.02 -18.05 -25.35
C LYS A 77 0.99 -17.72 -26.48
N ILE A 78 1.34 -16.44 -26.63
CA ILE A 78 2.35 -16.02 -27.60
C ILE A 78 3.71 -16.06 -26.91
N ASP A 79 4.63 -16.85 -27.44
CA ASP A 79 6.04 -16.80 -27.12
C ASP A 79 6.66 -15.58 -27.82
N LEU A 80 6.75 -14.47 -27.08
CA LEU A 80 7.23 -13.19 -27.59
C LEU A 80 8.69 -13.22 -28.08
N LEU A 81 9.49 -14.21 -27.67
CA LEU A 81 10.89 -14.33 -28.13
C LEU A 81 11.00 -14.92 -29.52
N ASN A 82 10.10 -15.85 -29.84
CA ASN A 82 10.11 -16.60 -31.10
C ASN A 82 8.97 -16.21 -32.04
N ASP A 83 8.14 -15.25 -31.64
CA ASP A 83 6.96 -14.76 -32.36
C ASP A 83 6.05 -15.90 -32.84
N LYS A 84 5.73 -16.82 -31.92
CA LYS A 84 4.92 -18.01 -32.22
C LYS A 84 3.91 -18.29 -31.12
N GLU A 85 2.82 -18.91 -31.51
CA GLU A 85 1.86 -19.46 -30.55
C GLU A 85 2.44 -20.72 -29.90
N GLU A 86 2.33 -20.81 -28.58
CA GLU A 86 2.75 -21.94 -27.77
C GLU A 86 1.59 -22.44 -26.91
N ASN A 87 1.30 -23.74 -27.02
CA ASN A 87 0.27 -24.39 -26.22
C ASN A 87 0.83 -24.77 -24.85
N MET A 88 0.21 -24.25 -23.79
CA MET A 88 0.57 -24.45 -22.39
C MET A 88 -0.58 -25.11 -21.62
N LEU A 89 -0.28 -25.58 -20.40
CA LEU A 89 -1.25 -26.04 -19.42
C LEU A 89 -1.46 -24.95 -18.38
N LYS A 90 -2.70 -24.49 -18.22
CA LYS A 90 -3.15 -23.59 -17.16
C LYS A 90 -3.57 -24.42 -15.94
N ILE A 91 -2.80 -24.33 -14.86
CA ILE A 91 -3.08 -25.00 -13.60
C ILE A 91 -3.87 -24.04 -12.70
N ILE A 92 -5.15 -24.33 -12.48
CA ILE A 92 -6.05 -23.51 -11.66
C ILE A 92 -6.11 -24.09 -10.25
N ALA A 93 -5.84 -23.27 -9.24
CA ALA A 93 -5.79 -23.69 -7.86
C ALA A 93 -6.88 -23.03 -7.00
N ASP A 94 -7.17 -23.67 -5.86
CA ASP A 94 -8.14 -23.18 -4.88
C ASP A 94 -7.67 -21.91 -4.16
N ASN A 95 -6.36 -21.74 -3.96
CA ASN A 95 -5.80 -20.58 -3.28
C ASN A 95 -4.36 -20.26 -3.79
N PRO A 96 -3.88 -19.01 -3.59
CA PRO A 96 -2.59 -18.58 -4.15
C PRO A 96 -1.36 -19.33 -3.61
N LEU A 97 -1.45 -19.99 -2.44
CA LEU A 97 -0.31 -20.71 -1.86
C LEU A 97 0.05 -21.95 -2.66
N GLU A 98 -0.94 -22.58 -3.30
CA GLU A 98 -0.69 -23.75 -4.14
C GLU A 98 0.10 -23.38 -5.40
N ILE A 99 -0.09 -22.16 -5.92
CA ILE A 99 0.71 -21.65 -7.05
C ILE A 99 2.19 -21.54 -6.69
N ILE A 100 2.48 -21.02 -5.49
CA ILE A 100 3.86 -20.95 -4.96
C ILE A 100 4.44 -22.37 -4.83
N SER A 101 3.67 -23.31 -4.29
CA SER A 101 4.06 -24.71 -4.14
C SER A 101 4.38 -25.38 -5.48
N ILE A 102 3.57 -25.12 -6.52
CA ILE A 102 3.81 -25.65 -7.88
C ILE A 102 5.08 -25.06 -8.47
N ARG A 103 5.23 -23.73 -8.42
CA ARG A 103 6.41 -23.01 -8.94
C ARG A 103 7.72 -23.54 -8.36
N ASP A 104 7.73 -23.92 -7.09
CA ASP A 104 8.94 -24.41 -6.43
C ASP A 104 9.29 -25.86 -6.85
N ARG A 105 8.39 -26.56 -7.56
CA ARG A 105 8.57 -27.95 -8.03
C ARG A 105 8.83 -28.07 -9.53
N VAL A 106 8.30 -27.14 -10.34
CA VAL A 106 8.40 -27.16 -11.80
C VAL A 106 8.65 -25.77 -12.35
N PRO A 107 9.31 -25.64 -13.53
CA PRO A 107 9.31 -24.40 -14.28
C PRO A 107 7.87 -23.96 -14.59
N ALA A 108 7.44 -22.86 -13.99
CA ALA A 108 6.11 -22.30 -14.14
C ALA A 108 6.19 -20.83 -14.54
N TRP A 109 5.27 -20.41 -15.41
CA TRP A 109 5.10 -19.05 -15.90
C TRP A 109 3.89 -18.41 -15.21
N GLU A 110 3.88 -17.08 -15.14
CA GLU A 110 2.87 -16.29 -14.41
C GLU A 110 2.68 -16.73 -12.94
N ALA A 111 3.71 -17.36 -12.34
CA ALA A 111 3.65 -17.97 -11.00
C ALA A 111 4.33 -17.16 -9.89
N ASP A 112 4.89 -15.99 -10.21
CA ASP A 112 5.49 -15.04 -9.24
C ASP A 112 4.80 -13.67 -9.34
N ILE A 113 3.48 -13.68 -9.51
CA ILE A 113 2.60 -12.51 -9.55
C ILE A 113 1.66 -12.60 -8.34
N LYS A 114 1.40 -11.50 -7.63
CA LYS A 114 0.42 -11.53 -6.53
C LYS A 114 -0.95 -11.83 -7.12
N TYR A 115 -1.73 -12.71 -6.50
CA TYR A 115 -2.98 -13.18 -7.10
C TYR A 115 -3.97 -12.06 -7.48
N TYR A 116 -4.10 -11.04 -6.62
CA TYR A 116 -4.99 -9.91 -6.91
C TYR A 116 -4.47 -9.03 -8.07
N GLU A 117 -3.17 -9.03 -8.36
CA GLU A 117 -2.61 -8.39 -9.56
C GLU A 117 -2.96 -9.22 -10.79
N THR A 118 -2.80 -10.55 -10.75
CA THR A 118 -3.28 -11.45 -11.82
C THR A 118 -4.75 -11.19 -12.13
N TYR A 119 -5.58 -11.12 -11.08
CA TYR A 119 -7.00 -10.78 -11.22
C TYR A 119 -7.21 -9.44 -11.94
N MET A 120 -6.48 -8.40 -11.54
CA MET A 120 -6.59 -7.09 -12.17
C MET A 120 -6.15 -7.11 -13.63
N TYR A 121 -5.07 -7.82 -13.96
CA TYR A 121 -4.57 -7.93 -15.33
C TYR A 121 -5.58 -8.66 -16.24
N ASP A 122 -6.11 -9.80 -15.79
CA ASP A 122 -7.12 -10.56 -16.53
C ASP A 122 -8.44 -9.78 -16.70
N LYS A 123 -8.78 -8.91 -15.74
CA LYS A 123 -9.95 -8.02 -15.83
C LYS A 123 -9.64 -6.67 -16.47
N SER A 124 -8.41 -6.44 -16.94
CA SER A 124 -7.96 -5.16 -17.50
C SER A 124 -8.26 -3.94 -16.61
N LEU A 125 -8.11 -4.13 -15.29
CA LEU A 125 -8.30 -3.09 -14.28
C LEU A 125 -7.00 -2.31 -14.08
N ILE A 126 -7.12 -0.99 -14.05
CA ILE A 126 -5.99 -0.06 -13.95
C ILE A 126 -6.16 0.76 -12.66
N PRO A 127 -5.25 0.66 -11.70
CA PRO A 127 -5.24 1.54 -10.54
C PRO A 127 -5.02 3.01 -10.91
N GLY A 128 -5.54 3.90 -10.06
CA GLY A 128 -5.43 5.34 -10.21
C GLY A 128 -6.46 5.95 -11.16
N ILE A 129 -7.34 5.19 -11.81
CA ILE A 129 -8.43 5.74 -12.66
C ILE A 129 -9.81 5.56 -12.04
N TYR A 130 -10.78 6.29 -12.56
CA TYR A 130 -12.16 6.27 -12.09
C TYR A 130 -12.98 5.15 -12.73
N TYR A 131 -13.81 4.51 -11.93
CA TYR A 131 -14.74 3.48 -12.33
C TYR A 131 -16.13 3.76 -11.77
N LYS A 132 -17.15 3.33 -12.51
CA LYS A 132 -18.52 3.20 -12.03
C LYS A 132 -18.80 1.75 -11.70
N ILE A 133 -19.59 1.53 -10.65
CA ILE A 133 -20.09 0.20 -10.31
C ILE A 133 -21.60 0.20 -10.55
N ILE A 134 -22.04 -0.39 -11.67
CA ILE A 134 -23.45 -0.45 -12.07
C ILE A 134 -23.85 -1.92 -12.13
N ASN A 135 -24.92 -2.30 -11.42
CA ASN A 135 -25.40 -3.70 -11.36
C ASN A 135 -24.28 -4.71 -11.06
N ASN A 136 -23.38 -4.34 -10.14
CA ASN A 136 -22.21 -5.13 -9.76
C ASN A 136 -21.17 -5.36 -10.87
N GLN A 137 -21.17 -4.54 -11.92
CA GLN A 137 -20.16 -4.51 -12.97
C GLN A 137 -19.31 -3.26 -12.86
N ILE A 138 -18.00 -3.43 -13.05
CA ILE A 138 -17.01 -2.35 -13.01
C ILE A 138 -16.84 -1.81 -14.43
N ILE A 139 -17.12 -0.52 -14.60
CA ILE A 139 -17.08 0.16 -15.90
C ILE A 139 -16.10 1.33 -15.80
N PRO A 140 -15.01 1.35 -16.60
CA PRO A 140 -14.06 2.46 -16.58
C PRO A 140 -14.76 3.75 -17.01
N THR A 141 -14.54 4.82 -16.25
CA THR A 141 -15.03 6.14 -16.62
C THR A 141 -14.11 6.69 -17.70
N ARG A 142 -14.66 6.91 -18.90
CA ARG A 142 -13.91 7.55 -19.98
C ARG A 142 -13.74 9.02 -19.66
N PHE A 143 -12.50 9.50 -19.73
CA PHE A 143 -12.17 10.91 -19.70
C PHE A 143 -11.59 11.26 -21.05
N THR A 144 -12.19 12.24 -21.72
CA THR A 144 -11.61 12.73 -22.97
C THR A 144 -10.64 13.85 -22.67
N THR A 145 -9.52 13.85 -23.38
CA THR A 145 -8.61 15.01 -23.40
C THR A 145 -9.38 16.25 -23.83
N PRO A 146 -9.13 17.43 -23.23
CA PRO A 146 -9.68 18.69 -23.72
C PRO A 146 -9.45 18.84 -25.22
N LYS A 147 -10.44 19.38 -25.94
CA LYS A 147 -10.42 19.45 -27.41
C LYS A 147 -9.12 20.03 -27.98
N GLU A 148 -8.65 21.13 -27.41
CA GLU A 148 -7.39 21.78 -27.82
C GLU A 148 -6.17 20.86 -27.64
N THR A 149 -6.06 20.18 -26.49
CA THR A 149 -4.99 19.20 -26.23
C THR A 149 -5.05 18.05 -27.23
N ASN A 150 -6.25 17.56 -27.54
CA ASN A 150 -6.43 16.47 -28.49
C ASN A 150 -6.05 16.92 -29.92
N GLU A 151 -6.46 18.10 -30.36
CA GLU A 151 -6.07 18.65 -31.67
C GLU A 151 -4.55 18.79 -31.82
N MET A 152 -3.87 19.31 -30.79
CA MET A 152 -2.41 19.38 -30.76
C MET A 152 -1.76 17.99 -30.81
N LEU A 153 -2.30 17.02 -30.07
CA LEU A 153 -1.83 15.64 -30.07
C LEU A 153 -1.99 15.00 -31.45
N GLN A 154 -3.18 15.07 -32.04
CA GLN A 154 -3.46 14.50 -33.36
C GLN A 154 -2.53 15.06 -34.44
N LYS A 155 -2.28 16.38 -34.40
CA LYS A 155 -1.32 17.02 -35.31
C LYS A 155 0.11 16.50 -35.09
N GLY A 156 0.52 16.31 -33.85
CA GLY A 156 1.85 15.79 -33.50
C GLY A 156 2.09 14.34 -33.96
N ILE A 157 1.03 13.54 -34.07
CA ILE A 157 1.11 12.12 -34.45
C ILE A 157 0.62 11.85 -35.87
N GLU A 158 0.33 12.88 -36.68
CA GLU A 158 -0.32 12.73 -37.99
C GLU A 158 0.43 11.78 -38.95
N ASN A 159 1.76 11.75 -38.86
CA ASN A 159 2.64 10.94 -39.70
C ASN A 159 3.04 9.60 -39.05
N ALA A 160 2.55 9.29 -37.85
CA ALA A 160 2.81 8.01 -37.20
C ALA A 160 1.94 6.90 -37.79
N ASP A 161 2.43 5.66 -37.68
CA ASP A 161 1.67 4.46 -38.03
C ASP A 161 0.40 4.33 -37.19
N ILE A 162 -0.62 3.67 -37.74
CA ILE A 162 -1.94 3.55 -37.10
C ILE A 162 -1.87 2.90 -35.72
N ASP A 163 -1.01 1.90 -35.54
CA ASP A 163 -0.83 1.21 -34.26
C ASP A 163 -0.21 2.13 -33.20
N ILE A 164 0.77 2.94 -33.62
CA ILE A 164 1.40 3.95 -32.76
C ILE A 164 0.38 5.02 -32.38
N LYS A 165 -0.42 5.51 -33.33
CA LYS A 165 -1.50 6.48 -33.07
C LYS A 165 -2.48 5.97 -32.04
N ASN A 166 -2.94 4.72 -32.19
CA ASN A 166 -3.88 4.10 -31.26
C ASN A 166 -3.29 4.02 -29.85
N LYS A 167 -2.01 3.63 -29.73
CA LYS A 167 -1.33 3.60 -28.42
C LYS A 167 -1.12 4.97 -27.81
N ILE A 168 -0.71 5.97 -28.59
CA ILE A 168 -0.55 7.33 -28.07
C ILE A 168 -1.89 7.88 -27.56
N ASN A 169 -2.99 7.64 -28.27
CA ASN A 169 -4.32 8.05 -27.82
C ASN A 169 -4.75 7.34 -26.53
N GLU A 170 -4.53 6.02 -26.42
CA GLU A 170 -4.79 5.25 -25.19
C GLU A 170 -4.03 5.83 -23.98
N TRP A 171 -2.74 6.13 -24.15
CA TRP A 171 -1.92 6.74 -23.11
C TRP A 171 -2.35 8.17 -22.77
N ALA A 172 -2.75 8.97 -23.77
CA ALA A 172 -3.23 10.32 -23.55
C ALA A 172 -4.51 10.35 -22.73
N GLU A 173 -5.48 9.47 -23.03
CA GLU A 173 -6.70 9.31 -22.24
C GLU A 173 -6.39 8.87 -20.80
N LEU A 174 -5.49 7.87 -20.64
CA LEU A 174 -5.08 7.37 -19.33
C LEU A 174 -4.44 8.45 -18.46
N LEU A 175 -3.48 9.19 -19.01
CA LEU A 175 -2.73 10.21 -18.28
C LEU A 175 -3.52 11.49 -18.04
N SER A 176 -4.62 11.71 -18.80
CA SER A 176 -5.53 12.85 -18.62
C SER A 176 -6.60 12.63 -17.54
N GLN A 177 -6.68 11.41 -16.98
CA GLN A 177 -7.57 11.13 -15.85
C GLN A 177 -7.28 12.10 -14.68
N PRO A 178 -8.30 12.70 -14.05
CA PRO A 178 -8.11 13.57 -12.89
C PRO A 178 -7.37 12.87 -11.76
N LEU A 179 -6.57 13.59 -10.98
CA LEU A 179 -5.88 13.02 -9.82
C LEU A 179 -6.72 13.31 -8.57
N PRO A 180 -7.22 12.27 -7.86
CA PRO A 180 -8.05 12.48 -6.67
C PRO A 180 -7.26 13.11 -5.53
N LYS A 181 -7.95 13.85 -4.66
CA LYS A 181 -7.36 14.32 -3.39
C LYS A 181 -7.62 13.29 -2.29
N ILE A 182 -6.70 12.35 -2.13
CA ILE A 182 -6.84 11.27 -1.15
C ILE A 182 -6.69 11.81 0.27
N LYS A 183 -7.77 11.77 1.05
CA LYS A 183 -7.76 12.04 2.49
C LYS A 183 -6.84 11.05 3.21
N ARG A 184 -5.97 11.52 4.10
CA ARG A 184 -4.94 10.68 4.72
C ARG A 184 -4.52 11.16 6.10
N VAL A 185 -4.01 10.24 6.91
CA VAL A 185 -3.44 10.53 8.23
C VAL A 185 -2.08 9.87 8.36
N ALA A 186 -1.10 10.63 8.83
CA ALA A 186 0.18 10.11 9.27
C ALA A 186 0.06 9.63 10.72
N LEU A 187 0.69 8.49 11.00
CA LEU A 187 0.71 7.84 12.30
C LEU A 187 2.17 7.55 12.67
N ASP A 188 2.53 7.88 13.91
CA ASP A 188 3.83 7.56 14.53
C ASP A 188 3.61 7.04 15.95
N ILE A 189 4.40 6.05 16.39
CA ILE A 189 4.33 5.51 17.76
C ILE A 189 5.63 5.70 18.51
N GLU A 190 5.50 5.92 19.82
CA GLU A 190 6.61 5.77 20.75
C GLU A 190 6.36 4.61 21.70
N VAL A 191 7.41 3.83 21.90
CA VAL A 191 7.37 2.61 22.71
C VAL A 191 8.31 2.78 23.88
N HIS A 192 7.90 2.31 25.06
CA HIS A 192 8.80 2.24 26.20
C HIS A 192 10.00 1.34 25.88
N SER A 193 11.19 1.67 26.40
CA SER A 193 12.35 0.78 26.39
C SER A 193 12.94 0.71 27.78
N ASP A 194 13.32 -0.49 28.22
CA ASP A 194 14.03 -0.67 29.50
C ASP A 194 15.53 -0.30 29.41
N LYS A 195 16.04 -0.03 28.20
CA LYS A 195 17.45 0.29 27.94
C LYS A 195 17.57 1.29 26.77
N ALA A 196 18.25 2.41 26.98
CA ALA A 196 18.59 3.40 25.95
C ALA A 196 19.09 2.80 24.63
N ASP A 197 19.99 1.81 24.67
CA ASP A 197 20.69 1.31 23.48
C ASP A 197 19.95 0.20 22.71
N ARG A 198 18.76 -0.23 23.16
CA ARG A 198 18.04 -1.34 22.52
C ARG A 198 16.76 -0.87 21.85
N PHE A 199 16.80 -0.85 20.52
CA PHE A 199 15.58 -0.65 19.72
C PHE A 199 14.57 -1.79 19.98
N PRO A 200 13.29 -1.48 20.28
CA PRO A 200 12.27 -2.50 20.50
C PRO A 200 12.08 -3.40 19.27
N ASP A 201 11.92 -4.70 19.50
CA ASP A 201 11.62 -5.63 18.43
C ASP A 201 10.10 -5.63 18.16
N ALA A 202 9.69 -5.29 16.94
CA ALA A 202 8.28 -5.24 16.54
C ALA A 202 7.62 -6.61 16.35
N ASP A 203 8.38 -7.68 16.06
CA ASP A 203 7.85 -9.06 16.07
C ASP A 203 7.52 -9.48 17.49
N GLU A 204 8.40 -9.16 18.43
CA GLU A 204 8.19 -9.51 19.82
C GLU A 204 7.21 -8.57 20.50
N ALA A 205 7.21 -7.27 20.21
CA ALA A 205 6.35 -6.24 20.81
C ALA A 205 6.27 -6.36 22.35
N ARG A 206 7.41 -6.38 23.04
CA ARG A 206 7.48 -6.64 24.49
C ARG A 206 6.94 -5.50 25.33
N TYR A 207 7.25 -4.27 24.95
CA TYR A 207 7.03 -3.07 25.75
C TYR A 207 5.76 -2.33 25.37
N PRO A 208 5.15 -1.59 26.30
CA PRO A 208 3.94 -0.83 26.03
C PRO A 208 4.21 0.32 25.05
N ILE A 209 3.22 0.59 24.20
CA ILE A 209 3.14 1.84 23.45
C ILE A 209 2.82 2.96 24.45
N ILE A 210 3.68 3.97 24.53
CA ILE A 210 3.56 5.08 25.49
C ILE A 210 2.93 6.31 24.88
N SER A 211 3.05 6.48 23.56
CA SER A 211 2.32 7.53 22.84
C SER A 211 2.08 7.19 21.37
N VAL A 212 1.06 7.80 20.78
CA VAL A 212 0.77 7.73 19.35
C VAL A 212 0.38 9.12 18.84
N GLY A 213 1.11 9.61 17.85
CA GLY A 213 0.89 10.89 17.20
C GLY A 213 0.13 10.73 15.90
N PHE A 214 -0.76 11.68 15.63
CA PHE A 214 -1.54 11.76 14.41
C PHE A 214 -1.51 13.17 13.83
N ALA A 215 -1.28 13.24 12.52
CA ALA A 215 -1.47 14.45 11.73
C ALA A 215 -2.17 14.09 10.42
N ALA A 216 -3.27 14.76 10.08
CA ALA A 216 -4.08 14.42 8.92
C ALA A 216 -4.27 15.59 7.93
N SER A 217 -4.54 15.22 6.67
CA SER A 217 -4.77 16.16 5.57
C SER A 217 -6.04 17.00 5.72
N ASP A 218 -6.95 16.64 6.64
CA ASP A 218 -8.16 17.40 6.96
C ASP A 218 -7.99 18.31 8.20
N GLY A 219 -6.76 18.44 8.71
CA GLY A 219 -6.43 19.29 9.86
C GLY A 219 -6.57 18.61 11.22
N PHE A 220 -6.96 17.33 11.28
CA PHE A 220 -6.92 16.56 12.52
C PHE A 220 -5.49 16.40 13.03
N ASN A 221 -5.24 16.83 14.26
CA ASN A 221 -3.96 16.75 14.94
C ASN A 221 -4.21 16.28 16.38
N GLN A 222 -3.68 15.12 16.74
CA GLN A 222 -3.90 14.53 18.06
C GLN A 222 -2.70 13.70 18.50
N VAL A 223 -2.45 13.67 19.80
CA VAL A 223 -1.53 12.70 20.42
C VAL A 223 -2.22 11.99 21.56
N CYS A 224 -2.21 10.66 21.50
CA CYS A 224 -2.64 9.82 22.62
C CYS A 224 -1.43 9.49 23.50
N ILE A 225 -1.53 9.74 24.80
CA ILE A 225 -0.46 9.51 25.79
C ILE A 225 -0.94 8.51 26.84
N LEU A 226 -0.17 7.44 27.05
CA LEU A 226 -0.40 6.50 28.15
C LEU A 226 0.12 7.09 29.47
N ARG A 227 -0.75 7.21 30.48
CA ARG A 227 -0.33 7.60 31.84
C ARG A 227 0.50 6.48 32.46
N ARG A 228 1.64 6.87 33.03
CA ARG A 228 2.62 6.02 33.70
C ARG A 228 3.00 6.65 35.04
N GLU A 229 3.23 5.81 36.04
CA GLU A 229 3.64 6.28 37.36
C GLU A 229 5.05 6.89 37.30
N GLY A 230 5.28 7.97 38.06
CA GLY A 230 6.59 8.62 38.16
C GLY A 230 6.97 9.56 37.00
N ILE A 231 6.11 9.75 35.98
CA ILE A 231 6.37 10.70 34.89
C ILE A 231 5.71 12.05 35.16
N GLU A 232 6.51 13.11 35.09
CA GLU A 232 6.02 14.49 35.23
C GLU A 232 5.18 14.93 34.04
N THR A 233 4.21 15.81 34.28
CA THR A 233 3.36 16.34 33.21
C THR A 233 4.11 17.31 32.29
N GLY A 234 5.01 18.13 32.84
CA GLY A 234 5.72 19.16 32.08
C GLY A 234 4.85 20.36 31.68
N ILE A 235 5.37 21.19 30.78
CA ILE A 235 4.71 22.40 30.26
C ILE A 235 4.15 22.12 28.87
N ASN A 236 2.89 22.49 28.64
CA ASN A 236 2.27 22.35 27.31
C ASN A 236 2.74 23.47 26.37
N GLU A 237 3.66 23.12 25.47
CA GLU A 237 4.16 24.00 24.39
C GLU A 237 3.64 23.62 23.00
N LEU A 238 2.62 22.75 22.92
CA LEU A 238 2.04 22.36 21.64
C LEU A 238 1.19 23.49 21.07
N GLU A 239 1.08 23.53 19.74
CA GLU A 239 0.14 24.43 19.05
C GLU A 239 -1.31 24.15 19.48
N LYS A 240 -2.14 25.19 19.49
CA LYS A 240 -3.52 25.13 20.03
C LYS A 240 -4.44 24.13 19.30
N ASN A 241 -4.13 23.81 18.05
CA ASN A 241 -4.86 22.86 17.21
C ASN A 241 -4.45 21.40 17.46
N ILE A 242 -3.46 21.13 18.30
CA ILE A 242 -3.01 19.78 18.63
C ILE A 242 -3.72 19.32 19.92
N GLU A 243 -4.56 18.30 19.81
CA GLU A 243 -5.26 17.72 20.95
C GLU A 243 -4.38 16.67 21.65
N VAL A 244 -4.15 16.81 22.96
CA VAL A 244 -3.46 15.79 23.76
C VAL A 244 -4.48 15.00 24.57
N VAL A 245 -4.61 13.71 24.26
CA VAL A 245 -5.54 12.79 24.93
C VAL A 245 -4.75 11.86 25.85
N PHE A 246 -5.04 11.92 27.15
CA PHE A 246 -4.45 11.01 28.13
C PHE A 246 -5.33 9.79 28.34
N VAL A 247 -4.73 8.61 28.35
CA VAL A 247 -5.40 7.33 28.63
C VAL A 247 -4.69 6.58 29.75
N ASP A 248 -5.45 5.84 30.55
CA ASP A 248 -4.93 5.16 31.74
C ASP A 248 -4.50 3.71 31.48
N ASP A 249 -4.84 3.15 30.31
CA ASP A 249 -4.47 1.80 29.92
C ASP A 249 -4.11 1.69 28.42
N GLU A 250 -3.18 0.80 28.10
CA GLU A 250 -2.66 0.63 26.73
C GLU A 250 -3.71 0.06 25.77
N LYS A 251 -4.67 -0.72 26.27
CA LYS A 251 -5.71 -1.28 25.41
C LYS A 251 -6.60 -0.17 24.86
N SER A 252 -7.01 0.79 25.71
CA SER A 252 -7.73 2.00 25.30
C SER A 252 -6.91 2.86 24.33
N LEU A 253 -5.58 2.94 24.50
CA LEU A 253 -4.68 3.60 23.55
C LEU A 253 -4.77 2.92 22.17
N ILE A 254 -4.58 1.60 22.11
CA ILE A 254 -4.61 0.82 20.86
C ILE A 254 -5.99 0.89 20.18
N GLU A 255 -7.07 0.81 20.94
CA GLU A 255 -8.43 0.96 20.39
C GLU A 255 -8.66 2.36 19.82
N SER A 256 -8.01 3.40 20.38
CA SER A 256 -8.02 4.76 19.81
C SER A 256 -7.30 4.81 18.46
N VAL A 257 -6.17 4.11 18.34
CA VAL A 257 -5.47 3.95 17.05
C VAL A 257 -6.37 3.30 16.01
N PHE A 258 -7.11 2.25 16.38
CA PHE A 258 -8.00 1.55 15.44
C PHE A 258 -9.12 2.45 14.92
N ARG A 259 -9.73 3.27 15.79
CA ARG A 259 -10.74 4.25 15.38
C ARG A 259 -10.19 5.25 14.36
N VAL A 260 -8.93 5.68 14.51
CA VAL A 260 -8.28 6.54 13.52
C VAL A 260 -8.02 5.78 12.23
N ILE A 261 -7.42 4.58 12.29
CA ILE A 261 -7.13 3.76 11.10
C ILE A 261 -8.39 3.50 10.26
N GLU A 262 -9.53 3.22 10.90
CA GLU A 262 -10.80 2.92 10.23
C GLU A 262 -11.48 4.17 9.65
N ARG A 263 -11.17 5.37 10.18
CA ARG A 263 -11.74 6.64 9.71
C ARG A 263 -11.07 7.16 8.44
N TYR A 264 -9.81 6.80 8.19
CA TYR A 264 -9.04 7.34 7.07
C TYR A 264 -8.85 6.32 5.95
N PRO A 265 -9.03 6.71 4.67
CA PRO A 265 -8.88 5.79 3.55
C PRO A 265 -7.40 5.48 3.27
N CYS A 266 -6.48 6.33 3.72
CA CYS A 266 -5.03 6.16 3.58
C CYS A 266 -4.31 6.47 4.89
N ILE A 267 -3.52 5.51 5.37
CA ILE A 267 -2.60 5.67 6.51
C ILE A 267 -1.19 5.81 5.95
N ILE A 268 -0.45 6.78 6.48
CA ILE A 268 0.93 7.04 6.12
C ILE A 268 1.77 6.81 7.37
N THR A 269 2.92 6.16 7.20
CA THR A 269 3.93 6.03 8.27
C THR A 269 5.31 6.23 7.68
N TYR A 270 6.31 6.33 8.54
CA TYR A 270 7.71 6.25 8.13
C TYR A 270 8.34 5.03 8.81
N ASN A 271 8.57 3.94 8.06
CA ASN A 271 9.03 2.63 8.55
C ASN A 271 7.95 1.82 9.32
N GLY A 272 6.68 2.05 9.02
CA GLY A 272 5.58 1.36 9.71
C GLY A 272 5.31 -0.07 9.23
N ASP A 273 5.81 -0.48 8.06
CA ASP A 273 5.81 -1.90 7.67
C ASP A 273 6.66 -2.74 8.64
N ASP A 274 7.86 -2.25 8.98
CA ASP A 274 8.79 -2.97 9.84
C ASP A 274 8.59 -2.68 11.33
N PHE A 275 8.03 -1.51 11.67
CA PHE A 275 7.87 -1.07 13.06
C PHE A 275 6.43 -0.73 13.42
N ASP A 276 5.94 0.48 13.20
CA ASP A 276 4.71 1.03 13.82
C ASP A 276 3.49 0.11 13.74
N LEU A 277 3.03 -0.21 12.53
CA LEU A 277 1.80 -1.00 12.35
C LEU A 277 2.01 -2.46 12.76
N LYS A 278 3.24 -2.98 12.60
CA LYS A 278 3.63 -4.31 13.05
C LYS A 278 3.63 -4.41 14.57
N TYR A 279 4.18 -3.41 15.24
CA TYR A 279 4.23 -3.29 16.68
C TYR A 279 2.81 -3.16 17.24
N ILE A 280 1.98 -2.27 16.70
CA ILE A 280 0.57 -2.11 17.07
C ILE A 280 -0.19 -3.44 16.92
N TYR A 281 -0.04 -4.13 15.79
CA TYR A 281 -0.69 -5.42 15.54
C TYR A 281 -0.32 -6.46 16.61
N ASN A 282 0.98 -6.61 16.89
CA ASN A 282 1.47 -7.58 17.86
C ASN A 282 1.12 -7.21 19.31
N ARG A 283 1.16 -5.91 19.68
CA ARG A 283 0.68 -5.42 20.98
C ARG A 283 -0.81 -5.66 21.16
N ALA A 284 -1.62 -5.40 20.14
CA ALA A 284 -3.06 -5.62 20.21
C ALA A 284 -3.39 -7.09 20.54
N ILE A 285 -2.70 -8.04 19.90
CA ILE A 285 -2.87 -9.47 20.20
C ILE A 285 -2.48 -9.77 21.65
N LYS A 286 -1.34 -9.24 22.13
CA LYS A 286 -0.88 -9.44 23.51
C LYS A 286 -1.82 -8.83 24.54
N SER A 287 -2.47 -7.73 24.22
CA SER A 287 -3.51 -7.08 25.04
C SER A 287 -4.86 -7.80 24.98
N GLY A 288 -4.93 -8.98 24.34
CA GLY A 288 -6.12 -9.83 24.28
C GLY A 288 -7.14 -9.41 23.22
N ILE A 289 -6.79 -8.52 22.29
CA ILE A 289 -7.67 -8.13 21.19
C ILE A 289 -7.69 -9.26 20.15
N LYS A 290 -8.91 -9.69 19.79
CA LYS A 290 -9.11 -10.72 18.76
C LYS A 290 -8.61 -10.22 17.40
N LYS A 291 -7.92 -11.06 16.64
CA LYS A 291 -7.37 -10.73 15.30
C LYS A 291 -8.43 -10.16 14.33
N ASP A 292 -9.67 -10.62 14.43
CA ASP A 292 -10.77 -10.14 13.59
C ASP A 292 -11.14 -8.68 13.87
N ASN A 293 -10.84 -8.17 15.06
CA ASN A 293 -11.10 -6.79 15.46
C ASN A 293 -9.90 -5.85 15.21
N ILE A 294 -8.76 -6.38 14.74
CA ILE A 294 -7.59 -5.55 14.42
C ILE A 294 -7.72 -5.08 12.95
N PRO A 295 -7.73 -3.77 12.65
CA PRO A 295 -7.88 -3.26 11.29
C PRO A 295 -6.62 -3.45 10.42
N ILE A 296 -5.49 -3.80 11.04
CA ILE A 296 -4.20 -4.08 10.40
C ILE A 296 -4.12 -5.58 10.04
N GLN A 297 -3.63 -5.86 8.84
CA GLN A 297 -3.37 -7.20 8.31
C GLN A 297 -1.88 -7.34 8.03
N ILE A 298 -1.26 -8.37 8.58
CA ILE A 298 0.17 -8.63 8.37
C ILE A 298 0.33 -10.00 7.73
N PRO A 299 0.35 -10.09 6.39
CA PRO A 299 0.42 -11.36 5.67
C PRO A 299 1.72 -12.09 6.01
N GLY A 300 1.61 -13.37 6.39
CA GLY A 300 2.80 -14.21 6.67
C GLY A 300 3.30 -14.19 8.11
N LEU A 301 2.75 -13.35 9.00
CA LEU A 301 3.10 -13.39 10.42
C LEU A 301 2.67 -14.73 11.06
N GLY A 302 3.63 -15.50 11.56
CA GLY A 302 3.42 -16.84 12.12
C GLY A 302 3.70 -18.01 11.18
N ARG A 303 4.18 -17.76 9.95
CA ARG A 303 4.78 -18.79 9.10
C ARG A 303 6.28 -18.56 9.07
N VAL A 304 7.04 -19.53 9.60
CA VAL A 304 8.48 -19.60 9.37
C VAL A 304 8.67 -19.61 7.85
N SER A 305 9.27 -18.57 7.29
CA SER A 305 9.80 -18.57 5.93
C SER A 305 10.86 -19.68 5.84
N ARG A 306 10.44 -20.92 5.66
CA ARG A 306 11.30 -22.03 5.28
C ARG A 306 11.54 -21.90 3.79
N GLY A 307 12.58 -21.14 3.41
CA GLY A 307 12.99 -20.96 2.02
C GLY A 307 13.85 -19.71 1.83
N LYS A 308 14.52 -19.61 0.66
CA LYS A 308 15.52 -18.60 0.27
C LYS A 308 15.05 -17.11 0.29
N ASN A 309 13.87 -16.81 0.80
CA ASN A 309 13.26 -15.47 0.85
C ASN A 309 13.11 -14.94 2.29
N PHE A 310 14.16 -15.13 3.12
CA PHE A 310 14.24 -14.61 4.49
C PHE A 310 14.27 -13.07 4.56
N ASN A 311 14.52 -12.40 3.42
CA ASN A 311 14.63 -10.94 3.31
C ASN A 311 13.38 -10.24 2.77
N ARG A 312 12.22 -10.90 2.68
CA ARG A 312 10.97 -10.20 2.31
C ARG A 312 10.43 -9.48 3.55
N THR A 313 10.50 -8.15 3.50
CA THR A 313 9.76 -7.27 4.40
C THR A 313 8.30 -7.67 4.44
N ILE A 314 7.75 -7.74 5.65
CA ILE A 314 6.38 -8.10 5.87
C ILE A 314 5.54 -6.83 5.74
N GLU A 315 4.75 -6.73 4.68
CA GLU A 315 3.94 -5.56 4.37
C GLU A 315 2.79 -5.42 5.39
N ALA A 316 2.67 -4.26 6.04
CA ALA A 316 1.52 -3.93 6.85
C ALA A 316 0.39 -3.44 5.95
N ASN A 317 -0.69 -4.22 5.86
CA ASN A 317 -1.87 -3.91 5.07
C ASN A 317 -3.03 -3.51 5.99
N LEU A 318 -4.06 -2.88 5.43
CA LEU A 318 -5.27 -2.51 6.17
C LEU A 318 -6.48 -3.25 5.59
N LYS A 319 -7.45 -3.61 6.45
CA LYS A 319 -8.70 -4.25 6.00
C LYS A 319 -9.50 -3.33 5.07
N GLN A 320 -9.73 -2.08 5.50
CA GLN A 320 -10.53 -1.11 4.77
C GLN A 320 -9.67 -0.18 3.90
N GLY A 321 -8.68 0.50 4.50
CA GLY A 321 -7.86 1.52 3.85
C GLY A 321 -6.68 0.99 3.03
N ILE A 322 -5.82 1.90 2.59
CA ILE A 322 -4.47 1.61 2.10
C ILE A 322 -3.42 2.13 3.09
N HIS A 323 -2.24 1.51 3.10
CA HIS A 323 -1.09 1.98 3.87
C HIS A 323 0.08 2.28 2.94
N LEU A 324 0.65 3.48 3.08
CA LEU A 324 1.86 3.93 2.40
C LEU A 324 2.98 4.06 3.43
N ASP A 325 4.01 3.23 3.30
CA ASP A 325 5.24 3.39 4.06
C ASP A 325 6.20 4.33 3.29
N LEU A 326 6.41 5.52 3.84
CA LEU A 326 7.27 6.51 3.21
C LEU A 326 8.75 6.14 3.29
N TYR A 327 9.19 5.39 4.29
CA TYR A 327 10.56 4.91 4.31
C TYR A 327 10.85 4.06 3.07
N ARG A 328 9.93 3.15 2.72
CA ARG A 328 10.02 2.33 1.50
C ARG A 328 9.93 3.15 0.23
N THR A 329 9.07 4.17 0.24
CA THR A 329 8.92 5.10 -0.89
C THR A 329 10.21 5.87 -1.15
N PHE A 330 10.80 6.49 -0.12
CA PHE A 330 12.02 7.28 -0.26
C PHE A 330 13.28 6.44 -0.44
N LEU A 331 13.28 5.16 -0.02
CA LEU A 331 14.34 4.19 -0.31
C LEU A 331 14.40 3.83 -1.82
N ASN A 332 13.33 4.05 -2.58
CA ASN A 332 13.33 3.82 -4.01
C ASN A 332 14.32 4.77 -4.70
N ARG A 333 15.42 4.20 -5.23
CA ARG A 333 16.50 4.95 -5.90
C ARG A 333 16.02 5.80 -7.07
N SER A 334 14.96 5.39 -7.77
CA SER A 334 14.44 6.17 -8.89
C SER A 334 13.60 7.36 -8.43
N ILE A 335 12.85 7.22 -7.34
CA ILE A 335 12.20 8.35 -6.67
C ILE A 335 13.27 9.33 -6.16
N GLN A 336 14.28 8.83 -5.46
CA GLN A 336 15.41 9.64 -4.99
C GLN A 336 16.11 10.42 -6.10
N ILE A 337 16.52 9.74 -7.18
CA ILE A 337 17.35 10.33 -8.23
C ILE A 337 16.50 11.18 -9.19
N TYR A 338 15.42 10.61 -9.74
CA TYR A 338 14.71 11.24 -10.85
C TYR A 338 13.58 12.16 -10.39
N ALA A 339 12.85 11.81 -9.33
CA ALA A 339 11.78 12.68 -8.82
C ALA A 339 12.33 13.78 -7.91
N PHE A 340 13.34 13.47 -7.08
CA PHE A 340 13.88 14.40 -6.09
C PHE A 340 15.32 14.84 -6.33
N GLY A 341 15.90 14.55 -7.49
CA GLY A 341 17.20 15.11 -7.90
C GLY A 341 18.35 14.76 -6.96
N ASN A 342 18.27 13.62 -6.27
CA ASN A 342 19.25 13.16 -5.29
C ASN A 342 19.47 14.16 -4.11
N LYS A 343 18.41 14.89 -3.70
CA LYS A 343 18.44 15.85 -2.59
C LYS A 343 18.81 15.26 -1.23
N TYR A 344 18.56 13.97 -1.02
CA TYR A 344 18.89 13.24 0.20
C TYR A 344 19.79 12.04 -0.13
N SER A 345 20.75 11.73 0.74
CA SER A 345 21.62 10.54 0.65
C SER A 345 21.29 9.50 1.72
N GLU A 346 20.87 9.95 2.90
CA GLU A 346 20.36 9.13 3.99
C GLU A 346 18.83 9.03 3.93
N HIS A 347 18.28 7.93 4.44
CA HIS A 347 16.86 7.59 4.33
C HIS A 347 16.15 7.64 5.68
N SER A 348 16.75 8.24 6.71
CA SER A 348 16.05 8.51 7.97
C SER A 348 14.98 9.58 7.76
N LEU A 349 13.93 9.58 8.59
CA LEU A 349 12.88 10.60 8.53
C LEU A 349 13.49 11.99 8.58
N ASN A 350 14.42 12.23 9.52
CA ASN A 350 15.10 13.51 9.69
C ASN A 350 15.88 13.96 8.44
N ALA A 351 16.64 13.05 7.81
CA ALA A 351 17.43 13.37 6.64
C ALA A 351 16.55 13.72 5.44
N VAL A 352 15.50 12.91 5.20
CA VAL A 352 14.57 13.13 4.08
C VAL A 352 13.73 14.39 4.31
N SER A 353 13.16 14.57 5.51
CA SER A 353 12.35 15.75 5.81
C SER A 353 13.16 17.04 5.73
N SER A 354 14.42 17.03 6.23
CA SER A 354 15.29 18.20 6.13
C SER A 354 15.60 18.56 4.67
N ALA A 355 15.91 17.55 3.85
CA ALA A 355 16.27 17.76 2.45
C ALA A 355 15.08 18.16 1.55
N ILE A 356 13.89 17.62 1.80
CA ILE A 356 12.72 17.81 0.93
C ILE A 356 11.85 19.00 1.38
N ILE A 357 11.58 19.13 2.68
CA ILE A 357 10.65 20.12 3.22
C ILE A 357 11.29 21.10 4.21
N GLY A 358 12.60 20.98 4.50
CA GLY A 358 13.30 21.90 5.39
C GLY A 358 12.91 21.78 6.87
N LYS A 359 12.34 20.64 7.28
CA LYS A 359 11.92 20.37 8.67
C LYS A 359 12.67 19.19 9.26
N THR A 360 12.94 19.23 10.55
CA THR A 360 13.71 18.21 11.27
C THR A 360 12.89 17.58 12.39
N LYS A 361 13.37 16.44 12.89
CA LYS A 361 12.91 15.89 14.17
C LYS A 361 13.25 16.84 15.31
N ILE A 362 12.49 16.77 16.40
CA ILE A 362 12.82 17.45 17.65
C ILE A 362 13.92 16.66 18.35
N GLU A 363 15.02 17.32 18.69
CA GLU A 363 16.09 16.71 19.49
C GLU A 363 15.72 16.72 20.98
N TYR A 364 16.14 15.69 21.71
CA TYR A 364 15.93 15.58 23.14
C TYR A 364 17.08 14.83 23.81
N GLU A 365 17.24 15.05 25.11
CA GLU A 365 18.24 14.39 25.93
C GLU A 365 17.61 13.26 26.76
N GLY A 366 18.39 12.20 27.02
CA GLY A 366 17.94 11.05 27.81
C GLY A 366 17.05 10.08 27.05
N GLU A 367 16.28 9.28 27.79
CA GLU A 367 15.40 8.27 27.19
C GLU A 367 14.02 8.84 26.85
N ILE A 368 13.44 8.42 25.72
CA ILE A 368 12.09 8.86 25.30
C ILE A 368 11.03 8.48 26.34
N GLY A 369 11.24 7.35 27.03
CA GLY A 369 10.37 6.86 28.08
C GLY A 369 10.36 7.73 29.35
N GLU A 370 11.37 8.57 29.56
CA GLU A 370 11.53 9.41 30.75
C GLU A 370 11.10 10.86 30.51
N GLN A 371 10.80 11.23 29.27
CA GLN A 371 10.35 12.57 28.91
C GLN A 371 9.02 12.92 29.60
N THR A 372 8.87 14.20 29.96
CA THR A 372 7.58 14.71 30.46
C THR A 372 6.47 14.49 29.44
N TYR A 373 5.22 14.35 29.89
CA TYR A 373 4.12 14.04 28.99
C TYR A 373 3.95 15.03 27.84
N TYR A 374 4.04 16.33 28.11
CA TYR A 374 3.89 17.33 27.05
C TYR A 374 5.09 17.39 26.11
N HIS A 375 6.30 17.08 26.59
CA HIS A 375 7.47 16.97 25.71
C HIS A 375 7.36 15.75 24.79
N LEU A 376 7.01 14.57 25.34
CA LEU A 376 6.72 13.36 24.57
C LEU A 376 5.62 13.60 23.53
N ALA A 377 4.55 14.31 23.92
CA ALA A 377 3.47 14.63 23.00
C ALA A 377 3.94 15.53 21.86
N LYS A 378 4.71 16.57 22.14
CA LYS A 378 5.26 17.49 21.14
C LYS A 378 6.21 16.76 20.17
N TYR A 379 7.06 15.89 20.70
CA TYR A 379 7.98 15.08 19.91
C TYR A 379 7.25 14.10 18.96
N ASN A 380 6.34 13.28 19.49
CA ASN A 380 5.61 12.31 18.66
C ASN A 380 4.71 13.01 17.63
N HIS A 381 4.00 14.08 18.02
CA HIS A 381 3.22 14.86 17.05
C HIS A 381 4.10 15.40 15.91
N ASN A 382 5.29 15.92 16.23
CA ASN A 382 6.20 16.43 15.22
C ASN A 382 6.55 15.38 14.18
N ASP A 383 6.85 14.15 14.60
CA ASP A 383 7.21 13.05 13.71
C ASP A 383 6.05 12.63 12.80
N ALA A 384 4.84 12.55 13.33
CA ALA A 384 3.63 12.35 12.53
C ALA A 384 3.40 13.53 11.56
N ALA A 385 3.61 14.77 12.00
CA ALA A 385 3.38 15.97 11.20
C ALA A 385 4.35 16.10 10.03
N ILE A 386 5.66 15.90 10.25
CA ILE A 386 6.65 15.91 9.17
C ILE A 386 6.43 14.74 8.20
N THR A 387 5.97 13.58 8.70
CA THR A 387 5.58 12.44 7.86
C THR A 387 4.39 12.78 6.96
N LEU A 388 3.35 13.45 7.47
CA LEU A 388 2.25 13.93 6.65
C LEU A 388 2.72 14.93 5.59
N GLU A 389 3.60 15.86 5.97
CA GLU A 389 4.06 16.94 5.11
C GLU A 389 4.89 16.45 3.93
N LEU A 390 5.65 15.36 4.10
CA LEU A 390 6.30 14.64 3.00
C LEU A 390 5.32 14.12 1.94
N THR A 391 4.01 14.08 2.20
CA THR A 391 2.99 13.76 1.20
C THR A 391 2.17 14.96 0.74
N SER A 392 2.33 16.11 1.39
CA SER A 392 1.46 17.28 1.22
C SER A 392 2.18 18.49 0.60
N PHE A 393 3.52 18.48 0.60
CA PHE A 393 4.35 19.53 -0.01
C PHE A 393 4.08 19.68 -1.52
N ASP A 394 4.34 20.88 -2.04
CA ASP A 394 4.16 21.26 -3.46
C ASP A 394 2.79 20.85 -4.04
N GLY A 395 1.75 20.93 -3.20
CA GLY A 395 0.39 20.58 -3.57
C GLY A 395 0.22 19.08 -3.82
N ASP A 396 0.61 18.24 -2.86
CA ASP A 396 0.53 16.78 -2.90
C ASP A 396 1.40 16.14 -4.00
N LEU A 397 2.58 16.69 -4.27
CA LEU A 397 3.44 16.24 -5.38
C LEU A 397 3.72 14.73 -5.34
N LEU A 398 4.13 14.21 -4.17
CA LEU A 398 4.45 12.78 -4.03
C LEU A 398 3.21 11.90 -4.26
N MET A 399 2.04 12.27 -3.72
CA MET A 399 0.81 11.49 -3.90
C MET A 399 0.37 11.46 -5.37
N LYS A 400 0.45 12.62 -6.05
CA LYS A 400 0.17 12.73 -7.49
C LYS A 400 1.12 11.87 -8.32
N LEU A 401 2.40 11.91 -7.99
CA LEU A 401 3.42 11.10 -8.65
C LEU A 401 3.12 9.60 -8.49
N LEU A 402 2.85 9.13 -7.27
CA LEU A 402 2.52 7.73 -7.00
C LEU A 402 1.26 7.29 -7.76
N LEU A 403 0.23 8.13 -7.83
CA LEU A 403 -0.98 7.85 -8.62
C LEU A 403 -0.70 7.72 -10.12
N VAL A 404 0.11 8.64 -10.68
CA VAL A 404 0.48 8.58 -12.11
C VAL A 404 1.29 7.33 -12.41
N ILE A 405 2.27 6.99 -11.57
CA ILE A 405 3.07 5.79 -11.75
C ILE A 405 2.19 4.54 -11.61
N SER A 406 1.28 4.51 -10.63
CA SER A 406 0.30 3.42 -10.44
C SER A 406 -0.54 3.15 -11.69
N ARG A 407 -0.93 4.20 -12.44
CA ARG A 407 -1.59 4.06 -13.76
C ARG A 407 -0.68 3.45 -14.81
N ILE A 408 0.56 3.96 -14.91
CA ILE A 408 1.55 3.53 -15.91
C ILE A 408 1.90 2.06 -15.72
N THR A 409 2.15 1.66 -14.48
CA THR A 409 2.59 0.30 -14.11
C THR A 409 1.43 -0.66 -13.93
N LYS A 410 0.20 -0.13 -13.84
CA LYS A 410 -1.03 -0.88 -13.55
C LYS A 410 -0.97 -1.61 -12.19
N MET A 411 -0.18 -1.10 -11.25
CA MET A 411 0.00 -1.69 -9.92
C MET A 411 -0.74 -0.91 -8.84
N PRO A 412 -1.28 -1.57 -7.80
CA PRO A 412 -1.82 -0.90 -6.61
C PRO A 412 -0.85 0.13 -6.04
N ILE A 413 -1.36 1.31 -5.66
CA ILE A 413 -0.51 2.43 -5.20
C ILE A 413 0.36 2.06 -3.98
N ASN A 414 -0.17 1.24 -3.07
CA ASN A 414 0.53 0.78 -1.88
C ASN A 414 1.60 -0.27 -2.21
N ASP A 415 1.41 -1.13 -3.21
CA ASP A 415 2.42 -2.12 -3.62
C ASP A 415 3.56 -1.42 -4.38
N LEU A 416 3.19 -0.55 -5.32
CA LEU A 416 4.10 0.33 -6.05
C LEU A 416 5.08 1.06 -5.12
N SER A 417 4.54 1.66 -4.06
CA SER A 417 5.31 2.49 -3.11
C SER A 417 6.40 1.72 -2.36
N ARG A 418 6.37 0.38 -2.39
CA ARG A 418 7.29 -0.48 -1.64
C ARG A 418 8.42 -1.09 -2.46
N ILE A 419 8.35 -0.99 -3.79
CA ILE A 419 9.24 -1.71 -4.71
C ILE A 419 10.03 -0.75 -5.59
N GLY A 420 11.20 -1.18 -6.05
CA GLY A 420 12.02 -0.43 -7.01
C GLY A 420 11.47 -0.46 -8.44
N VAL A 421 11.88 0.52 -9.26
CA VAL A 421 11.48 0.65 -10.68
C VAL A 421 11.66 -0.61 -11.49
N SER A 422 12.69 -1.43 -11.21
CA SER A 422 12.88 -2.69 -11.94
C SER A 422 11.68 -3.64 -11.85
N ASN A 423 10.88 -3.56 -10.79
CA ASN A 423 9.65 -4.34 -10.66
C ASN A 423 8.43 -3.63 -11.25
N TRP A 424 8.50 -2.31 -11.46
CA TRP A 424 7.44 -1.52 -12.11
C TRP A 424 7.35 -1.80 -13.61
N ILE A 425 8.47 -2.21 -14.23
CA ILE A 425 8.63 -2.38 -15.68
C ILE A 425 8.73 -3.86 -16.11
N ARG A 426 8.50 -4.80 -15.17
CA ARG A 426 8.38 -6.23 -15.49
C ARG A 426 7.05 -6.49 -16.15
#